data_AF-A0A818EWV9-F1
#
_entry.id   AF-A0A818EWV9-F1
#
_cell.length_a   1.000
_cell.length_b   1.000
_cell.length_c   1.000
_cell.angle_alpha   90.00
_cell.angle_beta   90.00
_cell.angle_gamma   90.00
#
_symmetry.space_group_name_H-M   'P 1'
#
loop_
_entity.id
_entity.type
_entity.pdbx_description
1 polymer ?
#
loop_
_entity_poly.entity_id
_entity_poly.type
_entity_poly.pdbx_seq_one_letter_code
_entity_poly.pdbx_strand_id
1 'polypeptide(L)'
;MLFSMAAEATPDAAFGPRRRLALVIGINDYENYSKLTNPKNDAEKLSSLLQSIGFIIDSSSLAETYAEVNRKVLDFELSIKPNDVVLFYFAGHGIQWEDQNYLMPKDFPKFPEINEADLKEIAGILKMKAVNAQDILNTLSDRKPYVTIFLLDCCREYILRNPDLNRDGFNSNTSNSKSTGLAAMHKAGALIAFACAPGTFVDDKPKDKNSLFMKHLLEHITTPNEDIVNILRDVTNGVMKDSNDEQIPFLSVQLRHKNIYLCEQGR
;
A
#
# COMPACT_ATOMS: atom_id res chain seq x y z
N MET A 1 38.22 43.27 3.77
CA MET A 1 37.81 41.96 4.34
C MET A 1 36.64 41.46 3.50
N LEU A 2 36.89 40.52 2.60
CA LEU A 2 35.85 39.86 1.81
C LEU A 2 35.49 38.57 2.54
N PHE A 3 34.27 38.50 3.10
CA PHE A 3 33.72 37.28 3.65
C PHE A 3 33.32 36.36 2.49
N SER A 4 34.03 35.25 2.34
CA SER A 4 33.62 34.12 1.51
C SER A 4 32.45 33.43 2.22
N MET A 5 31.25 33.48 1.64
CA MET A 5 30.16 32.60 2.08
C MET A 5 30.46 31.19 1.57
N ALA A 6 30.91 30.32 2.47
CA ALA A 6 30.86 28.89 2.21
C ALA A 6 29.38 28.49 2.17
N ALA A 7 28.91 28.02 1.01
CA ALA A 7 27.63 27.35 0.93
C ALA A 7 27.67 26.12 1.84
N GLU A 8 26.86 26.10 2.88
CA GLU A 8 26.67 24.90 3.70
C GLU A 8 26.08 23.82 2.80
N ALA A 9 26.88 22.79 2.52
CA ALA A 9 26.40 21.60 1.84
C ALA A 9 25.27 21.00 2.69
N THR A 10 24.06 20.96 2.14
CA THR A 10 22.95 20.25 2.77
C THR A 10 23.37 18.80 3.04
N PRO A 11 23.05 18.21 4.21
CA PRO A 11 23.48 16.87 4.60
C PRO A 11 23.13 15.75 3.59
N ASP A 12 22.22 16.03 2.65
CA ASP A 12 21.85 15.15 1.54
C ASP A 12 22.98 14.95 0.50
N ALA A 13 23.90 15.90 0.36
CA ALA A 13 25.00 15.84 -0.61
C ALA A 13 26.10 14.84 -0.23
N ALA A 14 26.11 14.34 1.01
CA ALA A 14 27.09 13.35 1.48
C ALA A 14 26.77 11.92 1.05
N PHE A 15 25.53 11.66 0.64
CA PHE A 15 25.11 10.38 0.07
C PHE A 15 25.03 10.55 -1.44
N GLY A 16 25.77 9.75 -2.21
CA GLY A 16 25.59 9.66 -3.66
C GLY A 16 24.13 9.32 -4.03
N PRO A 17 23.79 9.26 -5.33
CA PRO A 17 22.41 8.96 -5.75
C PRO A 17 21.89 7.69 -5.08
N ARG A 18 20.75 7.80 -4.40
CA ARG A 18 20.13 6.70 -3.65
C ARG A 18 19.63 5.64 -4.62
N ARG A 19 19.80 4.35 -4.27
CA ARG A 19 19.13 3.27 -5.00
C ARG A 19 17.62 3.38 -4.73
N ARG A 20 16.83 3.16 -5.78
CA ARG A 20 15.38 3.15 -5.72
C ARG A 20 14.94 1.72 -6.00
N LEU A 21 14.25 1.10 -5.06
CA LEU A 21 13.82 -0.30 -5.11
C LEU A 21 12.30 -0.35 -5.05
N ALA A 22 11.66 -1.16 -5.90
CA ALA A 22 10.23 -1.38 -5.82
C ALA A 22 9.85 -2.87 -5.86
N LEU A 23 8.90 -3.24 -5.00
CA LEU A 23 8.15 -4.50 -5.08
C LEU A 23 6.70 -4.16 -5.41
N VAL A 24 6.17 -4.72 -6.51
CA VAL A 24 4.88 -4.32 -7.09
C VAL A 24 4.07 -5.58 -7.38
N ILE A 25 3.11 -5.88 -6.50
CA ILE A 25 2.32 -7.10 -6.56
C ILE A 25 0.89 -6.75 -6.99
N GLY A 26 0.36 -7.48 -7.97
CA GLY A 26 -1.02 -7.36 -8.44
C GLY A 26 -1.65 -8.72 -8.65
N ILE A 27 -2.76 -9.01 -7.99
CA ILE A 27 -3.41 -10.33 -8.03
C ILE A 27 -4.84 -10.20 -8.56
N ASN A 28 -5.14 -10.94 -9.64
CA ASN A 28 -6.46 -10.98 -10.27
C ASN A 28 -7.19 -12.30 -10.06
N ASP A 29 -6.47 -13.42 -10.20
CA ASP A 29 -7.05 -14.73 -10.46
C ASP A 29 -7.26 -15.58 -9.21
N TYR A 30 -7.94 -15.02 -8.20
CA TYR A 30 -8.26 -15.72 -6.95
C TYR A 30 -8.97 -17.06 -7.19
N GLU A 31 -8.53 -18.11 -6.50
CA GLU A 31 -9.09 -19.47 -6.64
C GLU A 31 -10.44 -19.61 -5.93
N ASN A 32 -10.54 -18.96 -4.77
CA ASN A 32 -11.65 -19.13 -3.84
C ASN A 32 -12.56 -17.90 -3.72
N TYR A 33 -12.18 -16.78 -4.35
CA TYR A 33 -12.86 -15.49 -4.24
C TYR A 33 -13.16 -14.92 -5.62
N SER A 34 -13.93 -13.83 -5.66
CA SER A 34 -14.22 -13.12 -6.90
C SER A 34 -12.92 -12.68 -7.58
N LYS A 35 -12.84 -12.89 -8.89
CA LYS A 35 -11.69 -12.43 -9.67
C LYS A 35 -11.73 -10.92 -9.84
N LEU A 36 -10.56 -10.29 -9.84
CA LEU A 36 -10.40 -8.87 -10.13
C LEU A 36 -9.89 -8.68 -11.56
N THR A 37 -10.18 -7.52 -12.15
CA THR A 37 -9.80 -7.22 -13.55
C THR A 37 -8.53 -6.39 -13.66
N ASN A 38 -8.34 -5.43 -12.75
CA ASN A 38 -7.35 -4.37 -12.87
C ASN A 38 -5.97 -4.63 -12.21
N PRO A 39 -5.85 -5.28 -11.03
CA PRO A 39 -4.60 -5.33 -10.27
C PRO A 39 -3.33 -5.74 -11.03
N LYS A 40 -3.38 -6.81 -11.84
CA LYS A 40 -2.21 -7.22 -12.66
C LYS A 40 -1.77 -6.14 -13.65
N ASN A 41 -2.71 -5.57 -14.40
CA ASN A 41 -2.45 -4.51 -15.36
C ASN A 41 -1.92 -3.24 -14.66
N ASP A 42 -2.45 -2.92 -13.49
CA ASP A 42 -2.03 -1.78 -12.69
C ASP A 42 -0.59 -1.96 -12.19
N ALA A 43 -0.25 -3.16 -11.70
CA ALA A 43 1.10 -3.52 -11.31
C ALA A 43 2.10 -3.46 -12.47
N GLU A 44 1.73 -3.94 -13.67
CA GLU A 44 2.58 -3.89 -14.86
C GLU A 44 2.88 -2.45 -15.31
N LYS A 45 1.85 -1.58 -15.34
CA LYS A 45 2.00 -0.17 -15.73
C LYS A 45 2.83 0.60 -14.71
N LEU A 46 2.55 0.43 -13.43
CA LEU A 46 3.34 1.07 -12.38
C LEU A 46 4.80 0.61 -12.42
N SER A 47 5.04 -0.69 -12.59
CA SER A 47 6.40 -1.24 -12.74
C SER A 47 7.15 -0.60 -13.91
N SER A 48 6.51 -0.55 -15.08
CA SER A 48 7.12 0.02 -16.29
C SER A 48 7.46 1.50 -16.10
N LEU A 49 6.55 2.26 -15.47
CA LEU A 49 6.74 3.67 -15.21
C LEU A 49 7.84 3.94 -14.18
N LEU A 50 7.86 3.18 -13.07
CA LEU A 50 8.91 3.28 -12.06
C LEU A 50 10.29 2.92 -12.63
N GLN A 51 10.39 1.91 -13.50
CA GLN A 51 11.64 1.59 -14.21
C GLN A 51 12.14 2.77 -15.03
N SER A 52 11.25 3.46 -15.73
CA SER A 52 11.61 4.62 -16.58
C SER A 52 12.24 5.78 -15.78
N ILE A 53 11.96 5.87 -14.47
CA ILE A 53 12.54 6.88 -13.56
C ILE A 53 13.62 6.30 -12.62
N GLY A 54 14.17 5.13 -12.97
CA GLY A 54 15.37 4.57 -12.35
C GLY A 54 15.13 3.68 -11.12
N PHE A 55 13.91 3.21 -10.89
CA PHE A 55 13.68 2.15 -9.91
C PHE A 55 14.15 0.79 -10.43
N ILE A 56 14.79 0.03 -9.54
CA ILE A 56 15.03 -1.40 -9.69
C ILE A 56 13.76 -2.12 -9.23
N ILE A 57 13.07 -2.76 -10.16
CA ILE A 57 11.83 -3.49 -9.87
C ILE A 57 12.15 -4.96 -9.63
N ASP A 58 11.66 -5.49 -8.53
CA ASP A 58 11.56 -6.94 -8.36
C ASP A 58 10.43 -7.48 -9.25
N SER A 59 10.73 -8.43 -10.15
CA SER A 59 9.76 -9.00 -11.10
C SER A 59 8.60 -9.68 -10.36
N SER A 60 7.49 -8.98 -10.14
CA SER A 60 6.49 -9.38 -9.13
C SER A 60 5.01 -9.36 -9.56
N SER A 61 4.69 -9.28 -10.85
CA SER A 61 3.33 -9.62 -11.35
C SER A 61 3.01 -11.12 -11.31
N LEU A 62 4.03 -11.98 -11.10
CA LEU A 62 3.88 -13.44 -11.06
C LEU A 62 3.71 -14.01 -9.64
N ALA A 63 3.93 -13.21 -8.60
CA ALA A 63 3.79 -13.69 -7.22
C ALA A 63 2.33 -13.65 -6.81
N GLU A 64 1.63 -14.78 -6.97
CA GLU A 64 0.20 -14.85 -6.74
C GLU A 64 -0.13 -15.69 -5.50
N THR A 65 0.59 -16.78 -5.24
CA THR A 65 0.33 -17.66 -4.10
C THR A 65 0.95 -17.16 -2.79
N TYR A 66 0.46 -17.64 -1.65
CA TYR A 66 0.99 -17.29 -0.34
C TYR A 66 2.50 -17.52 -0.22
N ALA A 67 2.97 -18.66 -0.74
CA ALA A 67 4.38 -19.01 -0.72
C ALA A 67 5.22 -18.05 -1.59
N GLU A 68 4.73 -17.72 -2.79
CA GLU A 68 5.42 -16.81 -3.71
C GLU A 68 5.47 -15.38 -3.16
N VAL A 69 4.35 -14.86 -2.64
CA VAL A 69 4.27 -13.52 -2.07
C VAL A 69 5.24 -13.39 -0.88
N ASN A 70 5.22 -14.32 0.08
CA ASN A 70 6.16 -14.30 1.20
C ASN A 70 7.61 -14.42 0.74
N ARG A 71 7.89 -15.28 -0.25
CA ARG A 71 9.24 -15.43 -0.79
C ARG A 71 9.73 -14.12 -1.41
N LYS A 72 8.89 -13.45 -2.20
CA LYS A 72 9.21 -12.17 -2.83
C LYS A 72 9.40 -11.04 -1.82
N VAL A 73 8.56 -10.97 -0.79
CA VAL A 73 8.74 -10.00 0.31
C VAL A 73 10.09 -10.21 0.99
N LEU A 74 10.45 -11.46 1.29
CA LEU A 74 11.74 -11.79 1.90
C LEU A 74 12.92 -11.45 0.99
N ASP A 75 12.87 -11.85 -0.28
CA ASP A 75 13.93 -11.55 -1.25
C ASP A 75 14.11 -10.04 -1.43
N PHE A 76 13.00 -9.30 -1.49
CA PHE A 76 13.01 -7.84 -1.55
C PHE A 76 13.60 -7.22 -0.28
N GLU A 77 13.17 -7.65 0.91
CA GLU A 77 13.71 -7.21 2.20
C GLU A 77 15.24 -7.37 2.26
N LEU A 78 15.75 -8.53 1.84
CA LEU A 78 17.18 -8.83 1.83
C LEU A 78 17.97 -7.97 0.84
N SER A 79 17.32 -7.46 -0.21
CA SER A 79 17.93 -6.56 -1.21
C SER A 79 18.10 -5.11 -0.73
N ILE A 80 17.34 -4.72 0.30
CA ILE A 80 17.33 -3.37 0.86
C ILE A 80 18.57 -3.14 1.72
N LYS A 81 19.25 -2.03 1.43
CA LYS A 81 20.37 -1.48 2.19
C LYS A 81 19.93 -0.18 2.89
N PRO A 82 20.63 0.21 3.97
CA PRO A 82 20.39 1.49 4.59
C PRO A 82 20.49 2.63 3.57
N ASN A 83 19.65 3.66 3.73
CA ASN A 83 19.56 4.83 2.84
C ASN A 83 18.99 4.59 1.42
N ASP A 84 18.49 3.38 1.11
CA ASP A 84 17.71 3.15 -0.11
C ASP A 84 16.34 3.87 -0.07
N VAL A 85 15.76 4.18 -1.23
CA VAL A 85 14.34 4.55 -1.36
C VAL A 85 13.57 3.28 -1.69
N VAL A 86 12.61 2.91 -0.84
CA VAL A 86 11.87 1.65 -0.95
C VAL A 86 10.41 1.94 -1.24
N LEU A 87 9.86 1.35 -2.30
CA LEU A 87 8.45 1.39 -2.63
C LEU A 87 7.87 -0.02 -2.59
N PHE A 88 6.79 -0.20 -1.83
CA PHE A 88 5.96 -1.39 -1.87
C PHE A 88 4.60 -0.99 -2.43
N TYR A 89 4.12 -1.73 -3.42
CA TYR A 89 2.78 -1.60 -3.97
C TYR A 89 2.09 -2.97 -3.95
N PHE A 90 0.85 -2.98 -3.48
CA PHE A 90 -0.01 -4.14 -3.60
C PHE A 90 -1.39 -3.74 -4.12
N ALA A 91 -1.88 -4.48 -5.11
CA ALA A 91 -3.26 -4.42 -5.58
C ALA A 91 -3.90 -5.81 -5.55
N GLY A 92 -5.12 -5.88 -5.01
CA GLY A 92 -5.83 -7.14 -4.83
C GLY A 92 -6.82 -7.08 -3.67
N HIS A 93 -7.37 -8.23 -3.31
CA HIS A 93 -8.23 -8.37 -2.13
C HIS A 93 -7.43 -8.19 -0.83
N GLY A 94 -8.06 -7.50 0.11
CA GLY A 94 -7.56 -7.30 1.46
C GLY A 94 -8.63 -7.62 2.51
N ILE A 95 -8.19 -8.01 3.70
CA ILE A 95 -9.05 -8.31 4.84
C ILE A 95 -8.58 -7.52 6.04
N GLN A 96 -9.53 -6.97 6.77
CA GLN A 96 -9.26 -6.40 8.09
C GLN A 96 -9.78 -7.36 9.17
N TRP A 97 -8.93 -7.63 10.16
CA TRP A 97 -9.27 -8.42 11.35
C TRP A 97 -8.49 -7.88 12.55
N GLU A 98 -9.18 -7.61 13.65
CA GLU A 98 -8.57 -7.11 14.91
C GLU A 98 -7.57 -5.96 14.69
N ASP A 99 -8.00 -4.96 13.92
CA ASP A 99 -7.23 -3.77 13.56
C ASP A 99 -5.92 -4.04 12.81
N GLN A 100 -5.83 -5.20 12.17
CA GLN A 100 -4.73 -5.59 11.30
C GLN A 100 -5.21 -5.78 9.86
N ASN A 101 -4.33 -5.42 8.93
CA ASN A 101 -4.57 -5.58 7.49
C ASN A 101 -3.85 -6.80 6.97
N TYR A 102 -4.58 -7.64 6.25
CA TYR A 102 -4.09 -8.86 5.63
C TYR A 102 -4.28 -8.78 4.12
N LEU A 103 -3.20 -8.95 3.38
CA LEU A 103 -3.20 -9.06 1.93
C LEU A 103 -3.50 -10.51 1.57
N MET A 104 -4.50 -10.73 0.71
CA MET A 104 -4.89 -12.08 0.30
C MET A 104 -4.10 -12.51 -0.94
N PRO A 105 -3.37 -13.62 -0.85
CA PRO A 105 -2.86 -14.30 -2.03
C PRO A 105 -3.99 -15.01 -2.80
N LYS A 106 -3.69 -15.42 -4.03
CA LYS A 106 -4.60 -16.13 -4.93
C LYS A 106 -5.19 -17.41 -4.35
N ASP A 107 -4.38 -18.17 -3.62
CA ASP A 107 -4.71 -19.45 -2.99
C ASP A 107 -5.27 -19.30 -1.56
N PHE A 108 -5.65 -18.07 -1.16
CA PHE A 108 -6.26 -17.84 0.15
C PHE A 108 -7.56 -18.67 0.28
N PRO A 109 -7.73 -19.46 1.36
CA PRO A 109 -8.90 -20.33 1.51
C PRO A 109 -10.18 -19.53 1.76
N LYS A 110 -11.34 -20.11 1.41
CA LYS A 110 -12.63 -19.57 1.86
C LYS A 110 -12.72 -19.64 3.38
N PHE A 111 -13.31 -18.62 3.99
CA PHE A 111 -13.73 -18.73 5.38
C PHE A 111 -14.90 -19.70 5.53
N PRO A 112 -14.99 -20.41 6.67
CA PRO A 112 -16.22 -21.09 7.07
C PRO A 112 -17.38 -20.07 7.26
N GLU A 113 -18.62 -20.54 7.19
CA GLU A 113 -19.80 -19.72 7.56
C GLU A 113 -19.68 -19.30 9.03
N ILE A 114 -19.64 -17.99 9.31
CA ILE A 114 -19.20 -17.43 10.60
C ILE A 114 -20.16 -17.80 11.77
N ASN A 115 -19.66 -18.58 12.72
CA ASN A 115 -20.17 -18.74 14.09
C ASN A 115 -19.06 -18.46 15.15
N GLU A 116 -19.39 -18.42 16.44
CA GLU A 116 -18.43 -18.08 17.51
C GLU A 116 -17.23 -19.05 17.64
N ALA A 117 -17.41 -20.34 17.34
CA ALA A 117 -16.32 -21.32 17.37
C ALA A 117 -15.30 -21.07 16.24
N ASP A 118 -15.70 -20.36 15.19
CA ASP A 118 -14.91 -20.15 13.98
C ASP A 118 -13.94 -18.97 14.10
N LEU A 119 -14.05 -18.09 15.10
CA LEU A 119 -13.21 -16.90 15.23
C LEU A 119 -11.73 -17.25 15.42
N LYS A 120 -11.47 -18.30 16.23
CA LYS A 120 -10.11 -18.80 16.45
C LYS A 120 -9.56 -19.46 15.19
N GLU A 121 -10.42 -20.13 14.43
CA GLU A 121 -10.07 -20.74 13.14
C GLU A 121 -9.75 -19.65 12.11
N ILE A 122 -10.59 -18.63 11.98
CA ILE A 122 -10.39 -17.43 11.15
C ILE A 122 -9.04 -16.78 11.47
N ALA A 123 -8.75 -16.51 12.74
CA ALA A 123 -7.48 -15.92 13.15
C ALA A 123 -6.29 -16.83 12.80
N GLY A 124 -6.45 -18.14 12.92
CA GLY A 124 -5.46 -19.13 12.50
C GLY A 124 -5.23 -19.12 10.98
N ILE A 125 -6.30 -19.10 10.19
CA ILE A 125 -6.26 -19.03 8.73
C ILE A 125 -5.55 -17.75 8.28
N LEU A 126 -5.93 -16.58 8.81
CA LEU A 126 -5.30 -15.31 8.46
C LEU A 126 -3.79 -15.32 8.73
N LYS A 127 -3.37 -15.82 9.90
CA LYS A 127 -1.95 -15.91 10.28
C LYS A 127 -1.14 -16.87 9.42
N MET A 128 -1.76 -17.93 8.90
CA MET A 128 -1.07 -18.98 8.15
C MET A 128 -1.18 -18.87 6.63
N LYS A 129 -2.17 -18.11 6.13
CA LYS A 129 -2.56 -18.10 4.71
C LYS A 129 -2.67 -16.71 4.10
N ALA A 130 -2.74 -15.65 4.91
CA ALA A 130 -2.66 -14.27 4.42
C ALA A 130 -1.36 -13.59 4.89
N VAL A 131 -1.00 -12.50 4.23
CA VAL A 131 0.21 -11.75 4.56
C VAL A 131 -0.15 -10.48 5.31
N ASN A 132 0.32 -10.32 6.54
CA ASN A 132 0.03 -9.12 7.33
C ASN A 132 0.79 -7.91 6.75
N ALA A 133 0.06 -6.87 6.34
CA ALA A 133 0.63 -5.69 5.69
C ALA A 133 1.48 -4.84 6.64
N GLN A 134 1.13 -4.78 7.93
CA GLN A 134 1.92 -4.07 8.94
C GLN A 134 3.24 -4.79 9.21
N ASP A 135 3.26 -6.12 9.17
CA ASP A 135 4.49 -6.91 9.28
C ASP A 135 5.42 -6.64 8.09
N ILE A 136 4.91 -6.64 6.85
CA ILE A 136 5.70 -6.22 5.67
C ILE A 136 6.27 -4.82 5.88
N LEU A 137 5.43 -3.85 6.25
CA LEU A 137 5.87 -2.47 6.48
C LEU A 137 6.99 -2.39 7.53
N ASN A 138 6.85 -3.16 8.62
CA ASN A 138 7.85 -3.23 9.68
C ASN A 138 9.17 -3.81 9.17
N THR A 139 9.16 -4.99 8.52
CA THR A 139 10.39 -5.64 8.05
C THR A 139 11.13 -4.79 7.05
N LEU A 140 10.44 -4.19 6.07
CA LEU A 140 11.07 -3.30 5.07
C LEU A 140 11.68 -2.06 5.74
N SER A 141 10.98 -1.46 6.71
CA SER A 141 11.44 -0.24 7.38
C SER A 141 12.58 -0.50 8.38
N ASP A 142 12.65 -1.70 8.97
CA ASP A 142 13.71 -2.08 9.90
C ASP A 142 15.08 -2.25 9.21
N ARG A 143 15.09 -2.34 7.87
CA ARG A 143 16.30 -2.24 7.03
C ARG A 143 16.90 -0.83 6.98
N LYS A 144 16.24 0.16 7.62
CA LYS A 144 16.65 1.57 7.70
C LYS A 144 16.82 2.25 6.33
N PRO A 145 15.85 2.11 5.41
CA PRO A 145 15.85 2.90 4.17
C PRO A 145 15.79 4.40 4.50
N TYR A 146 16.14 5.24 3.53
CA TYR A 146 15.91 6.68 3.61
C TYR A 146 14.41 6.99 3.76
N VAL A 147 13.59 6.25 3.02
CA VAL A 147 12.13 6.30 3.11
C VAL A 147 11.52 4.97 2.68
N THR A 148 10.44 4.58 3.36
CA THR A 148 9.53 3.51 2.91
C THR A 148 8.24 4.13 2.39
N ILE A 149 7.89 3.89 1.13
CA ILE A 149 6.63 4.29 0.50
C ILE A 149 5.79 3.03 0.37
N PHE A 150 4.61 3.00 0.99
CA PHE A 150 3.76 1.82 1.08
C PHE A 150 2.38 2.12 0.51
N LEU A 151 2.08 1.58 -0.66
CA LEU A 151 0.87 1.88 -1.43
C LEU A 151 -0.04 0.64 -1.46
N LEU A 152 -1.26 0.78 -0.94
CA LEU A 152 -2.26 -0.29 -0.89
C LEU A 152 -3.47 0.08 -1.74
N ASP A 153 -3.59 -0.58 -2.89
CA ASP A 153 -4.76 -0.54 -3.76
C ASP A 153 -5.64 -1.77 -3.52
N CYS A 154 -6.13 -1.86 -2.28
CA CYS A 154 -7.07 -2.88 -1.86
C CYS A 154 -8.42 -2.23 -1.66
N CYS A 155 -9.37 -2.58 -2.53
CA CYS A 155 -10.78 -2.42 -2.25
C CYS A 155 -11.36 -3.83 -2.24
N ARG A 156 -12.25 -4.14 -1.29
CA ARG A 156 -12.95 -5.44 -1.12
C ARG A 156 -12.17 -6.41 -0.19
N GLU A 157 -12.80 -7.23 0.64
CA GLU A 157 -14.21 -7.67 0.66
C GLU A 157 -14.70 -8.19 2.04
N TYR A 158 -13.86 -8.36 3.07
CA TYR A 158 -14.33 -9.02 4.30
C TYR A 158 -13.82 -8.33 5.56
N ILE A 159 -14.76 -7.85 6.39
CA ILE A 159 -14.50 -7.66 7.81
C ILE A 159 -15.17 -8.83 8.51
N LEU A 160 -14.33 -9.66 9.09
CA LEU A 160 -14.78 -10.61 10.08
C LEU A 160 -14.78 -9.80 11.39
N ARG A 161 -15.95 -9.53 11.97
CA ARG A 161 -16.04 -8.84 13.26
C ARG A 161 -15.86 -9.86 14.38
N ASN A 162 -15.04 -9.54 15.38
CA ASN A 162 -15.00 -10.29 16.64
C ASN A 162 -16.29 -9.98 17.43
N PRO A 163 -17.20 -10.95 17.67
CA PRO A 163 -18.45 -10.79 18.42
C PRO A 163 -18.23 -10.41 19.88
N ASP A 164 -17.07 -10.69 20.47
CA ASP A 164 -16.78 -10.41 21.89
C ASP A 164 -16.72 -8.91 22.21
N LEU A 165 -16.60 -8.04 21.20
CA LEU A 165 -16.67 -6.59 21.36
C LEU A 165 -18.11 -6.04 21.51
N ASN A 166 -19.14 -6.90 21.44
CA ASN A 166 -20.55 -6.52 21.64
C ASN A 166 -21.09 -6.81 23.06
N ARG A 167 -20.27 -7.26 24.02
CA ARG A 167 -20.75 -7.62 25.38
C ARG A 167 -20.85 -6.49 26.39
N ASP A 168 -20.51 -5.26 26.03
CA ASP A 168 -20.85 -4.08 26.84
C ASP A 168 -22.07 -3.38 26.21
N GLY A 169 -23.24 -3.65 26.81
CA GLY A 169 -24.54 -3.24 26.31
C GLY A 169 -24.65 -1.73 26.09
N PHE A 170 -24.55 -1.31 24.82
CA PHE A 170 -24.95 0.02 24.39
C PHE A 170 -26.07 -0.06 23.36
N ASN A 171 -27.29 0.06 23.89
CA ASN A 171 -28.51 0.33 23.17
C ASN A 171 -28.29 1.58 22.28
N SER A 172 -28.24 1.43 20.95
CA SER A 172 -28.12 2.60 20.08
C SER A 172 -28.87 2.43 18.76
N ASN A 173 -30.10 2.95 18.75
CA ASN A 173 -30.83 3.40 17.57
C ASN A 173 -30.17 4.64 16.94
N THR A 174 -28.86 4.66 16.81
CA THR A 174 -28.10 5.71 16.15
C THR A 174 -27.22 5.07 15.10
N SER A 175 -27.24 5.65 13.91
CA SER A 175 -26.48 5.35 12.70
C SER A 175 -24.97 5.14 12.92
N ASN A 176 -24.60 4.03 13.53
CA ASN A 176 -23.21 3.63 13.72
C ASN A 176 -22.72 2.99 12.43
N SER A 177 -22.02 3.81 11.64
CA SER A 177 -21.28 3.44 10.45
C SER A 177 -20.65 2.06 10.60
N LYS A 178 -21.08 1.14 9.74
CA LYS A 178 -20.37 -0.10 9.47
C LYS A 178 -19.03 0.30 8.88
N SER A 179 -17.98 0.40 9.70
CA SER A 179 -16.62 0.51 9.17
C SER A 179 -16.39 -0.71 8.29
N THR A 180 -16.26 -0.54 6.97
CA THR A 180 -16.03 -1.57 5.94
C THR A 180 -14.78 -1.18 5.17
N GLY A 181 -13.59 -1.70 5.52
CA GLY A 181 -12.32 -1.32 4.89
C GLY A 181 -11.10 -1.69 5.74
N LEU A 182 -9.90 -1.36 5.27
CA LEU A 182 -8.63 -1.61 5.97
C LEU A 182 -8.52 -0.81 7.28
N ALA A 183 -7.69 -1.26 8.22
CA ALA A 183 -7.28 -0.57 9.43
C ALA A 183 -6.20 0.49 9.15
N ALA A 184 -6.09 1.49 10.02
CA ALA A 184 -5.00 2.46 9.94
C ALA A 184 -3.63 1.80 10.23
N MET A 185 -2.60 2.21 9.51
CA MET A 185 -1.21 1.72 9.67
C MET A 185 -0.25 2.87 9.95
N HIS A 186 0.86 2.57 10.62
CA HIS A 186 1.90 3.56 10.91
C HIS A 186 3.29 2.94 11.08
N LYS A 187 4.32 3.72 10.73
CA LYS A 187 5.74 3.43 11.02
C LYS A 187 6.57 4.69 10.82
N ALA A 188 7.46 5.00 11.76
CA ALA A 188 8.36 6.14 11.63
C ALA A 188 9.34 5.97 10.45
N GLY A 189 9.43 6.98 9.59
CA GLY A 189 10.18 6.95 8.33
C GLY A 189 9.40 6.40 7.13
N ALA A 190 8.10 6.10 7.30
CA ALA A 190 7.25 5.63 6.23
C ALA A 190 6.21 6.68 5.79
N LEU A 191 5.86 6.59 4.51
CA LEU A 191 4.64 7.14 3.95
C LEU A 191 3.76 5.98 3.54
N ILE A 192 2.50 6.00 3.93
CA ILE A 192 1.52 4.97 3.59
C ILE A 192 0.35 5.64 2.88
N ALA A 193 -0.06 5.09 1.75
CA ALA A 193 -1.24 5.52 1.02
C ALA A 193 -2.19 4.35 0.79
N PHE A 194 -3.46 4.56 1.08
CA PHE A 194 -4.53 3.61 0.78
C PHE A 194 -5.39 4.20 -0.34
N ALA A 195 -5.75 3.39 -1.33
CA ALA A 195 -6.63 3.81 -2.42
C ALA A 195 -8.03 4.24 -1.94
N CYS A 196 -8.45 3.78 -0.77
CA CYS A 196 -9.68 4.18 -0.10
C CYS A 196 -9.42 4.33 1.42
N ALA A 197 -10.20 5.17 2.10
CA ALA A 197 -9.98 5.46 3.50
C ALA A 197 -10.22 4.22 4.37
N PRO A 198 -9.45 4.03 5.46
CA PRO A 198 -9.68 2.98 6.43
C PRO A 198 -11.15 2.90 6.86
N GLY A 199 -11.73 1.70 6.80
CA GLY A 199 -13.15 1.50 7.11
C GLY A 199 -14.16 2.01 6.07
N THR A 200 -13.73 2.41 4.86
CA THR A 200 -14.63 2.77 3.74
C THR A 200 -14.49 1.83 2.54
N PHE A 201 -15.58 1.64 1.80
CA PHE A 201 -15.69 0.70 0.69
C PHE A 201 -16.26 1.39 -0.55
N VAL A 202 -15.63 1.14 -1.71
CA VAL A 202 -16.12 1.58 -3.01
C VAL A 202 -16.00 0.45 -4.00
N ASP A 203 -17.05 0.22 -4.78
CA ASP A 203 -17.03 -0.74 -5.87
C ASP A 203 -16.16 -0.22 -7.01
N ASP A 204 -15.17 -1.03 -7.41
CA ASP A 204 -14.43 -0.81 -8.64
C ASP A 204 -15.40 -0.86 -9.83
N LYS A 205 -15.65 0.30 -10.45
CA LYS A 205 -16.58 0.42 -11.59
C LYS A 205 -15.85 -0.13 -12.82
N PRO A 206 -16.31 -1.23 -13.44
CA PRO A 206 -15.55 -2.03 -14.40
C PRO A 206 -15.36 -1.37 -15.80
N LYS A 207 -15.52 -0.06 -15.93
CA LYS A 207 -15.49 0.63 -17.23
C LYS A 207 -14.09 1.07 -17.66
N ASP A 208 -13.16 1.22 -16.72
CA ASP A 208 -11.82 1.73 -17.01
C ASP A 208 -10.75 0.63 -16.99
N LYS A 209 -9.65 0.88 -17.72
CA LYS A 209 -8.55 -0.07 -17.88
C LYS A 209 -7.67 -0.22 -16.63
N ASN A 210 -7.84 0.65 -15.63
CA ASN A 210 -7.07 0.71 -14.39
C ASN A 210 -8.03 1.02 -13.23
N SER A 211 -7.61 0.74 -11.99
CA SER A 211 -8.26 1.34 -10.82
C SER A 211 -8.19 2.87 -10.89
N LEU A 212 -9.13 3.55 -10.22
CA LEU A 212 -9.14 5.01 -10.19
C LEU A 212 -7.91 5.59 -9.48
N PHE A 213 -7.45 4.93 -8.41
CA PHE A 213 -6.22 5.29 -7.72
C PHE A 213 -5.01 5.15 -8.64
N MET A 214 -4.89 4.02 -9.34
CA MET A 214 -3.79 3.78 -10.29
C MET A 214 -3.80 4.77 -11.45
N LYS A 215 -4.97 5.11 -12.00
CA LYS A 215 -5.10 6.13 -13.05
C LYS A 215 -4.39 7.42 -12.65
N HIS A 216 -4.78 8.01 -11.52
CA HIS A 216 -4.20 9.26 -11.04
C HIS A 216 -2.75 9.09 -10.58
N LEU A 217 -2.38 7.94 -10.00
CA LEU A 217 -1.00 7.67 -9.62
C LEU A 217 -0.07 7.71 -10.83
N LEU A 218 -0.43 7.07 -11.95
CA LEU A 218 0.38 7.07 -13.18
C LEU A 218 0.50 8.47 -13.80
N GLU A 219 -0.51 9.33 -13.64
CA GLU A 219 -0.48 10.71 -14.13
C GLU A 219 0.52 11.59 -13.36
N HIS A 220 0.70 11.34 -12.06
CA HIS A 220 1.46 12.25 -11.19
C HIS A 220 2.80 11.72 -10.70
N ILE A 221 3.02 10.40 -10.57
CA ILE A 221 4.19 9.81 -9.88
C ILE A 221 5.55 10.15 -10.52
N THR A 222 5.55 10.53 -11.80
CA THR A 222 6.75 10.94 -12.55
C THR A 222 6.91 12.47 -12.65
N THR A 223 6.11 13.24 -11.91
CA THR A 223 6.21 14.70 -11.92
C THR A 223 7.60 15.12 -11.44
N PRO A 224 8.41 15.79 -12.28
CA PRO A 224 9.79 16.08 -11.93
C PRO A 224 9.90 17.06 -10.77
N ASN A 225 10.80 16.77 -9.83
CA ASN A 225 11.12 17.61 -8.67
C ASN A 225 9.89 17.93 -7.77
N GLU A 226 8.87 17.06 -7.76
CA GLU A 226 7.71 17.20 -6.89
C GLU A 226 7.81 16.27 -5.68
N ASP A 227 7.49 16.79 -4.49
CA ASP A 227 7.52 16.01 -3.26
C ASP A 227 6.43 14.94 -3.30
N ILE A 228 6.76 13.71 -2.89
CA ILE A 228 5.83 12.59 -2.91
C ILE A 228 4.52 12.85 -2.14
N VAL A 229 4.54 13.68 -1.09
CA VAL A 229 3.32 14.03 -0.36
C VAL A 229 2.42 14.90 -1.23
N ASN A 230 2.97 15.82 -2.02
CA ASN A 230 2.20 16.63 -2.97
C ASN A 230 1.69 15.79 -4.13
N ILE A 231 2.52 14.91 -4.69
CA ILE A 231 2.09 13.92 -5.70
C ILE A 231 0.85 13.16 -5.21
N LEU A 232 0.90 12.63 -3.99
CA LEU A 232 -0.22 11.83 -3.46
C LEU A 232 -1.43 12.68 -3.04
N ARG A 233 -1.26 13.97 -2.75
CA ARG A 233 -2.37 14.91 -2.62
C ARG A 233 -3.07 15.13 -3.96
N ASP A 234 -2.31 15.30 -5.04
CA ASP A 234 -2.87 15.43 -6.38
C ASP A 234 -3.61 14.16 -6.81
N VAL A 235 -3.04 12.98 -6.50
CA VAL A 235 -3.73 11.69 -6.66
C VAL A 235 -5.03 11.66 -5.89
N THR A 236 -5.02 12.08 -4.62
CA THR A 236 -6.22 12.13 -3.77
C THR A 236 -7.30 13.05 -4.38
N ASN A 237 -6.91 14.25 -4.80
CA ASN A 237 -7.81 15.22 -5.42
C ASN A 237 -8.41 14.69 -6.73
N GLY A 238 -7.60 14.03 -7.56
CA GLY A 238 -8.05 13.41 -8.80
C GLY A 238 -9.06 12.28 -8.57
N VAL A 239 -8.77 11.38 -7.62
CA VAL A 239 -9.67 10.27 -7.25
C VAL A 239 -11.00 10.79 -6.70
N MET A 240 -10.96 11.75 -5.77
CA MET A 240 -12.18 12.34 -5.21
C MET A 240 -13.03 13.01 -6.30
N LYS A 241 -12.40 13.79 -7.18
CA LYS A 241 -13.09 14.45 -8.29
C LYS A 241 -13.78 13.47 -9.23
N ASP A 242 -13.08 12.43 -9.67
CA ASP A 242 -13.60 11.47 -10.66
C ASP A 242 -14.59 10.47 -10.05
N SER A 243 -14.51 10.23 -8.73
CA SER A 243 -15.48 9.41 -8.00
C SER A 243 -16.68 10.19 -7.46
N ASN A 244 -16.73 11.52 -7.62
CA ASN A 244 -17.69 12.40 -6.95
C ASN A 244 -17.69 12.21 -5.41
N ASP A 245 -16.50 12.21 -4.83
CA ASP A 245 -16.23 12.01 -3.40
C ASP A 245 -16.69 10.64 -2.84
N GLU A 246 -17.07 9.68 -3.69
CA GLU A 246 -17.38 8.32 -3.26
C GLU A 246 -16.12 7.58 -2.79
N GLN A 247 -14.98 7.80 -3.45
CA GLN A 247 -13.68 7.22 -3.11
C GLN A 247 -12.74 8.29 -2.59
N ILE A 248 -12.28 8.10 -1.35
CA ILE A 248 -11.38 9.04 -0.67
C ILE A 248 -10.11 8.30 -0.28
N PRO A 249 -8.99 8.49 -0.99
CA PRO A 249 -7.69 7.95 -0.57
C PRO A 249 -7.26 8.49 0.80
N PHE A 250 -6.51 7.69 1.54
CA PHE A 250 -6.01 8.07 2.87
C PHE A 250 -4.49 8.00 2.94
N LEU A 251 -3.88 9.01 3.56
CA LEU A 251 -2.43 9.15 3.70
C LEU A 251 -2.02 9.14 5.18
N SER A 252 -1.05 8.30 5.51
CA SER A 252 -0.35 8.32 6.81
C SER A 252 1.12 8.67 6.55
N VAL A 253 1.54 9.85 7.00
CA VAL A 253 2.85 10.42 6.68
C VAL A 253 3.66 10.57 7.96
N GLN A 254 4.73 9.78 8.10
CA GLN A 254 5.68 9.84 9.23
C GLN A 254 7.12 9.98 8.74
N LEU A 255 7.31 10.79 7.70
CA LEU A 255 8.60 11.01 7.06
C LEU A 255 9.57 11.79 7.96
N ARG A 256 10.85 11.39 7.92
CA ARG A 256 11.95 12.10 8.62
C ARG A 256 12.50 13.25 7.79
N HIS A 257 12.41 13.12 6.47
CA HIS A 257 12.98 14.03 5.49
C HIS A 257 11.87 14.78 4.77
N LYS A 258 12.16 16.01 4.35
CA LYS A 258 11.31 16.79 3.45
C LYS A 258 11.81 16.59 2.02
N ASN A 259 10.99 16.91 1.03
CA ASN A 259 11.38 17.02 -0.37
C ASN A 259 11.86 15.68 -0.94
N ILE A 260 11.04 14.64 -0.78
CA ILE A 260 11.33 13.30 -1.30
C ILE A 260 10.87 13.23 -2.75
N TYR A 261 11.82 13.32 -3.68
CA TYR A 261 11.57 13.30 -5.11
C TYR A 261 11.75 11.90 -5.71
N LEU A 262 10.75 11.42 -6.45
CA LEU A 262 10.85 10.14 -7.18
C LEU A 262 11.44 10.32 -8.58
N CYS A 263 11.19 11.47 -9.21
CA CYS A 263 11.72 11.85 -10.50
C CYS A 263 12.47 13.19 -10.37
N GLU A 264 13.69 13.26 -10.90
CA GLU A 264 14.50 14.48 -10.93
C GLU A 264 14.57 15.00 -12.37
N GLN A 265 14.55 16.32 -12.58
CA GLN A 265 14.76 16.88 -13.92
C GLN A 265 16.14 16.51 -14.48
N GLY A 266 16.18 15.99 -15.72
CA GLY A 266 17.42 15.83 -16.48
C GLY A 266 18.09 14.45 -16.43
N ARG A 267 17.36 13.38 -16.12
CA ARG A 267 17.76 12.00 -16.42
C ARG A 267 16.88 11.39 -17.50
#